data_AF-A0A828UAW6-F1
#
_entry.id   AF-A0A828UAW6-F1
#
_cell.length_a   1.000
_cell.length_b   1.000
_cell.length_c   1.000
_cell.angle_alpha   90.00
_cell.angle_beta   90.00
_cell.angle_gamma   90.00
#
_symmetry.space_group_name_H-M   'P 1'
#
loop_
_entity.id
_entity.type
_entity.pdbx_description
1 polymer ?
#
loop_
_entity_poly.entity_id
_entity_poly.type
_entity_poly.pdbx_seq_one_letter_code
_entity_poly.pdbx_strand_id
1 'polypeptide(L)'
;MAGKVTETAVVGGVDTHKDLHVAAVVDQNNKVLGTQFFSTTRQGYRQMLAWMTSFGALKRIGVECTGTYGSGLLRYLQNAGLDVLEVTAPDRMERRKRGKSDTIDAECAAHAAFSGIRTVTPKTRNGMIESLRVLKTCRKTAISARRVALQIIHSNIISAPDELREQLRNMTRMQLIRTLGSWRPDASEYRNVTNVYRISLKSLARRYLELHDEIADLDVMIAAIVDELAPELIKRNAIGYESASQLLITAGDNPQRLRSESGFAALCGVSPVPVSSGKTNRYRLNRGGDRAANSALHIIAIGRLRTDDKTKEYVARRVAEGHTKMEAIRCLKRYISREVYTLLRNQNRQINSIPITA
;
A
#
# COMPACT_ATOMS: atom_id res chain seq x y z
N MET A 1 -54.36 14.02 5.02
CA MET A 1 -52.94 14.30 4.76
C MET A 1 -52.12 13.38 5.66
N ALA A 2 -51.57 12.29 5.12
CA ALA A 2 -50.69 11.40 5.86
C ALA A 2 -49.38 12.15 6.15
N GLY A 3 -49.05 12.34 7.43
CA GLY A 3 -47.80 12.94 7.84
C GLY A 3 -46.64 12.13 7.26
N LYS A 4 -45.75 12.77 6.51
CA LYS A 4 -44.44 12.20 6.19
C LYS A 4 -43.75 11.94 7.53
N VAL A 5 -43.70 10.68 7.96
CA VAL A 5 -42.80 10.24 9.01
C VAL A 5 -41.40 10.52 8.48
N THR A 6 -40.78 11.60 8.95
CA THR A 6 -39.37 11.84 8.69
C THR A 6 -38.60 10.74 9.40
N GLU A 7 -38.17 9.72 8.66
CA GLU A 7 -37.27 8.71 9.18
C GLU A 7 -36.07 9.39 9.84
N THR A 8 -35.84 9.08 11.11
CA THR A 8 -34.70 9.58 11.88
C THR A 8 -33.40 9.25 11.16
N ALA A 9 -32.57 10.25 10.91
CA ALA A 9 -31.29 10.06 10.25
C ALA A 9 -30.30 9.38 11.21
N VAL A 10 -29.62 8.35 10.73
CA VAL A 10 -28.63 7.59 11.53
C VAL A 10 -27.29 7.49 10.82
N VAL A 11 -26.22 7.30 11.59
CA VAL A 11 -24.86 7.08 11.09
C VAL A 11 -24.30 5.78 11.66
N GLY A 12 -23.69 4.97 10.80
CA GLY A 12 -23.07 3.71 11.18
C GLY A 12 -21.56 3.86 11.46
N GLY A 13 -21.04 2.96 12.27
CA GLY A 13 -19.62 2.74 12.50
C GLY A 13 -19.30 1.25 12.46
N VAL A 14 -18.17 0.85 11.91
CA VAL A 14 -17.75 -0.54 11.84
C VAL A 14 -16.28 -0.68 12.17
N ASP A 15 -15.99 -1.48 13.20
CA ASP A 15 -14.67 -2.03 13.45
C ASP A 15 -14.54 -3.40 12.75
N THR A 16 -13.43 -3.61 12.04
CA THR A 16 -13.29 -4.72 11.11
C THR A 16 -12.23 -5.72 11.57
N HIS A 17 -12.65 -6.95 11.87
CA HIS A 17 -11.74 -8.08 12.13
C HIS A 17 -11.88 -9.19 11.10
N LYS A 18 -11.07 -10.24 11.27
CA LYS A 18 -10.98 -11.39 10.37
C LYS A 18 -12.30 -12.16 10.25
N ASP A 19 -12.91 -12.50 11.39
CA ASP A 19 -14.04 -13.44 11.44
C ASP A 19 -15.37 -12.73 11.74
N LEU A 20 -15.34 -11.69 12.57
CA LEU A 20 -16.49 -10.86 12.92
C LEU A 20 -16.19 -9.38 12.75
N HIS A 21 -17.13 -8.64 12.17
CA HIS A 21 -17.16 -7.19 12.21
C HIS A 21 -18.08 -6.74 13.34
N VAL A 22 -17.69 -5.67 14.02
CA VAL A 22 -18.51 -5.05 15.06
C VAL A 22 -19.06 -3.75 14.52
N ALA A 23 -20.38 -3.62 14.52
CA ALA A 23 -21.06 -2.44 14.02
C ALA A 23 -21.72 -1.67 15.17
N ALA A 24 -21.77 -0.36 15.05
CA ALA A 24 -22.49 0.56 15.93
C ALA A 24 -23.33 1.53 15.10
N VAL A 25 -24.44 2.02 15.68
CA VAL A 25 -25.30 3.04 15.07
C VAL A 25 -25.47 4.20 16.05
N VAL A 26 -25.39 5.43 15.55
CA VAL A 26 -25.67 6.65 16.31
C VAL A 26 -26.81 7.46 15.68
N ASP A 27 -27.57 8.16 16.52
CA ASP A 27 -28.66 9.05 16.11
C ASP A 27 -28.18 10.44 15.65
N GLN A 28 -29.13 11.33 15.34
CA GLN A 28 -28.86 12.72 14.96
C GLN A 28 -28.17 13.58 16.04
N ASN A 29 -28.12 13.11 17.28
CA ASN A 29 -27.45 13.76 18.40
C ASN A 29 -26.12 13.08 18.75
N ASN A 30 -25.62 12.19 17.89
CA ASN A 30 -24.42 11.39 18.10
C ASN A 30 -24.50 10.44 19.30
N LYS A 31 -25.71 10.01 19.69
CA LYS A 31 -25.93 9.04 20.76
C LYS A 31 -26.03 7.63 20.18
N VAL A 32 -25.36 6.67 20.81
CA VAL A 32 -25.39 5.25 20.41
C VAL A 32 -26.80 4.67 20.58
N LEU A 33 -27.32 4.06 19.51
CA LEU A 33 -28.61 3.37 19.46
C LEU A 33 -28.47 1.85 19.61
N GLY A 34 -27.34 1.29 19.18
CA GLY A 34 -27.07 -0.14 19.29
C GLY A 34 -25.70 -0.53 18.75
N THR A 35 -25.25 -1.71 19.20
CA THR A 35 -24.00 -2.36 18.74
C THR A 35 -24.26 -3.84 18.47
N GLN A 36 -23.72 -4.40 17.39
CA GLN A 36 -23.92 -5.81 17.05
C GLN A 36 -22.75 -6.40 16.25
N PHE A 37 -22.55 -7.71 16.37
CA PHE A 37 -21.55 -8.50 15.66
C PHE A 37 -22.14 -9.14 14.40
N PHE A 38 -21.35 -9.14 13.32
CA PHE A 38 -21.74 -9.73 12.04
C PHE A 38 -20.59 -10.53 11.44
N SER A 39 -20.90 -11.64 10.77
CA SER A 39 -19.88 -12.44 10.07
C SER A 39 -19.25 -11.68 8.90
N THR A 40 -17.99 -11.96 8.61
CA THR A 40 -17.25 -11.40 7.46
C THR A 40 -17.62 -12.04 6.12
N THR A 41 -18.93 -12.26 5.92
CA THR A 41 -19.50 -12.90 4.73
C THR A 41 -20.46 -11.96 4.02
N ARG A 42 -20.79 -12.25 2.75
CA ARG A 42 -21.79 -11.47 2.01
C ARG A 42 -23.15 -11.44 2.71
N GLN A 43 -23.53 -12.54 3.36
CA GLN A 43 -24.75 -12.60 4.17
C GLN A 43 -24.64 -11.73 5.41
N GLY A 44 -23.50 -11.78 6.11
CA GLY A 44 -23.24 -10.93 7.27
C GLY A 44 -23.26 -9.44 6.92
N TYR A 45 -22.70 -9.03 5.78
CA TYR A 45 -22.78 -7.64 5.30
C TYR A 45 -24.22 -7.20 5.02
N ARG A 46 -25.03 -8.08 4.41
CA ARG A 46 -26.46 -7.82 4.18
C ARG A 46 -27.24 -7.68 5.49
N GLN A 47 -26.98 -8.55 6.45
CA GLN A 47 -27.59 -8.50 7.79
C GLN A 47 -27.19 -7.23 8.53
N MET A 48 -25.91 -6.85 8.47
CA MET A 48 -25.40 -5.61 9.07
C MET A 48 -26.10 -4.39 8.48
N LEU A 49 -26.21 -4.30 7.15
CA LEU A 49 -26.87 -3.18 6.51
C LEU A 49 -28.36 -3.11 6.88
N ALA A 50 -29.07 -4.25 6.83
CA ALA A 50 -30.48 -4.33 7.21
C ALA A 50 -30.70 -3.89 8.67
N TRP A 51 -29.83 -4.34 9.58
CA TRP A 51 -29.83 -3.95 10.99
C TRP A 51 -29.56 -2.44 11.17
N MET A 52 -28.57 -1.87 10.49
CA MET A 52 -28.33 -0.43 10.57
C MET A 52 -29.53 0.39 10.08
N THR A 53 -30.16 -0.04 8.98
CA THR A 53 -31.34 0.65 8.41
C THR A 53 -32.60 0.48 9.25
N SER A 54 -32.67 -0.51 10.14
CA SER A 54 -33.84 -0.66 11.03
C SER A 54 -33.93 0.43 12.10
N PHE A 55 -32.85 1.18 12.34
CA PHE A 55 -32.84 2.34 13.26
C PHE A 55 -33.29 3.64 12.58
N GLY A 56 -33.31 3.68 11.25
CA GLY A 56 -33.72 4.85 10.47
C GLY A 56 -32.94 5.03 9.17
N ALA A 57 -33.02 6.24 8.60
CA ALA A 57 -32.40 6.56 7.32
C ALA A 57 -30.86 6.69 7.45
N LEU A 58 -30.14 5.64 7.03
CA LEU A 58 -28.69 5.57 7.12
C LEU A 58 -28.02 6.57 6.16
N LYS A 59 -27.37 7.60 6.72
CA LYS A 59 -26.72 8.68 5.95
C LYS A 59 -25.33 8.32 5.45
N ARG A 60 -24.54 7.66 6.30
CA ARG A 60 -23.17 7.24 5.99
C ARG A 60 -22.68 6.21 7.00
N ILE A 61 -21.57 5.56 6.67
CA ILE A 61 -20.91 4.57 7.53
C ILE A 61 -19.42 4.89 7.65
N GLY A 62 -18.92 4.97 8.88
CA GLY A 62 -17.50 4.94 9.18
C GLY A 62 -16.98 3.51 9.24
N VAL A 63 -15.96 3.17 8.47
CA VAL A 63 -15.36 1.83 8.50
C VAL A 63 -13.89 1.97 8.86
N GLU A 64 -13.46 1.24 9.89
CA GLU A 64 -12.05 1.10 10.20
C GLU A 64 -11.37 0.21 9.16
N CYS A 65 -10.11 0.51 8.82
CA CYS A 65 -9.26 -0.37 8.01
C CYS A 65 -9.89 -0.92 6.72
N THR A 66 -10.43 -0.03 5.87
CA THR A 66 -11.08 -0.41 4.60
C THR A 66 -10.15 -1.14 3.61
N GLY A 67 -8.85 -1.12 3.89
CA GLY A 67 -7.83 -1.71 3.03
C GLY A 67 -7.45 -3.17 3.28
N THR A 68 -7.94 -3.77 4.37
CA THR A 68 -7.62 -5.15 4.78
C THR A 68 -8.90 -5.91 5.11
N TYR A 69 -9.23 -6.10 6.38
CA TYR A 69 -10.41 -6.83 6.84
C TYR A 69 -11.71 -6.15 6.38
N GLY A 70 -11.75 -4.81 6.34
CA GLY A 70 -12.90 -4.06 5.85
C GLY A 70 -13.07 -4.04 4.33
N SER A 71 -12.18 -4.64 3.54
CA SER A 71 -12.21 -4.52 2.07
C SER A 71 -13.46 -5.14 1.43
N GLY A 72 -13.91 -6.29 1.93
CA GLY A 72 -15.13 -6.94 1.46
C GLY A 72 -16.38 -6.12 1.79
N LEU A 73 -16.45 -5.60 3.02
CA LEU A 73 -17.54 -4.74 3.47
C LEU A 73 -17.59 -3.43 2.69
N LEU A 74 -16.44 -2.75 2.50
CA LEU A 74 -16.37 -1.51 1.72
C LEU A 74 -16.99 -1.70 0.33
N ARG A 75 -16.59 -2.77 -0.38
CA ARG A 75 -17.12 -3.07 -1.72
C ARG A 75 -18.63 -3.30 -1.69
N TYR A 76 -19.12 -4.05 -0.69
CA TYR A 76 -20.55 -4.30 -0.54
C TYR A 76 -21.34 -2.99 -0.34
N LEU A 77 -20.86 -2.11 0.55
CA LEU A 77 -21.50 -0.83 0.85
C LEU A 77 -21.43 0.16 -0.33
N GLN A 78 -20.31 0.22 -1.05
CA GLN A 78 -20.16 1.04 -2.24
C GLN A 78 -21.10 0.59 -3.37
N ASN A 79 -21.24 -0.72 -3.59
CA ASN A 79 -22.19 -1.27 -4.56
C ASN A 79 -23.65 -0.98 -4.18
N ALA A 80 -23.93 -0.78 -2.89
CA ALA A 80 -25.24 -0.35 -2.40
C ALA A 80 -25.45 1.18 -2.50
N GLY A 81 -24.48 1.94 -3.03
CA GLY A 81 -24.57 3.39 -3.21
C GLY A 81 -24.44 4.20 -1.93
N LEU A 82 -23.88 3.62 -0.86
CA LEU A 82 -23.75 4.28 0.44
C LEU A 82 -22.49 5.16 0.53
N ASP A 83 -22.61 6.26 1.27
CA ASP A 83 -21.47 7.12 1.64
C ASP A 83 -20.63 6.40 2.71
N VAL A 84 -19.42 5.97 2.34
CA VAL A 84 -18.49 5.27 3.23
C VAL A 84 -17.27 6.12 3.49
N LEU A 85 -16.95 6.31 4.76
CA LEU A 85 -15.78 7.02 5.23
C LEU A 85 -14.79 6.04 5.88
N GLU A 86 -13.52 6.11 5.50
CA GLU A 86 -12.45 5.37 6.19
C GLU A 86 -12.02 6.15 7.43
N VAL A 87 -12.10 5.50 8.59
CA VAL A 87 -11.66 6.06 9.87
C VAL A 87 -10.17 5.75 10.06
N THR A 88 -9.35 6.80 10.12
CA THR A 88 -7.88 6.68 9.91
C THR A 88 -7.06 6.47 11.17
N ALA A 89 -7.59 6.84 12.34
CA ALA A 89 -6.90 6.63 13.61
C ALA A 89 -7.89 6.68 14.79
N PRO A 90 -7.66 5.85 15.83
CA PRO A 90 -8.41 5.95 17.07
C PRO A 90 -8.08 7.25 17.79
N ASP A 91 -9.06 7.80 18.51
CA ASP A 91 -8.84 8.93 19.41
C ASP A 91 -7.96 8.50 20.59
N ARG A 92 -6.75 9.06 20.70
CA ARG A 92 -5.84 8.71 21.79
C ARG A 92 -6.36 9.15 23.16
N MET A 93 -7.12 10.23 23.24
CA MET A 93 -7.68 10.71 24.50
C MET A 93 -8.84 9.83 24.93
N GLU A 94 -9.77 9.53 24.03
CA GLU A 94 -10.89 8.63 24.36
C GLU A 94 -10.41 7.22 24.68
N ARG A 95 -9.44 6.69 23.94
CA ARG A 95 -8.84 5.38 24.23
C ARG A 95 -8.18 5.32 25.61
N ARG A 96 -7.60 6.43 26.10
CA ARG A 96 -7.06 6.50 27.47
C ARG A 96 -8.14 6.52 28.54
N LYS A 97 -9.31 7.12 28.26
CA LYS A 97 -10.42 7.23 29.21
C LYS A 97 -11.27 5.96 29.28
N ARG A 98 -11.63 5.39 28.12
CA ARG A 98 -12.59 4.29 28.00
C ARG A 98 -11.93 2.91 27.87
N GLY A 99 -10.63 2.86 27.62
CA GLY A 99 -9.93 1.60 27.35
C GLY A 99 -10.06 1.16 25.89
N LYS A 100 -10.06 -0.16 25.66
CA LYS A 100 -10.14 -0.77 24.33
C LYS A 100 -11.08 -1.98 24.34
N SER A 101 -12.08 -1.96 23.47
CA SER A 101 -12.87 -3.13 23.08
C SER A 101 -13.36 -2.93 21.64
N ASP A 102 -13.69 -4.01 20.95
CA ASP A 102 -14.18 -3.92 19.56
C ASP A 102 -15.51 -3.14 19.46
N THR A 103 -16.33 -3.15 20.52
CA THR A 103 -17.54 -2.33 20.62
C THR A 103 -17.23 -0.84 20.73
N ILE A 104 -16.26 -0.46 21.57
CA ILE A 104 -15.80 0.92 21.71
C ILE A 104 -15.20 1.41 20.39
N ASP A 105 -14.43 0.58 19.70
CA ASP A 105 -13.81 0.92 18.42
C ASP A 105 -14.91 1.14 17.34
N ALA A 106 -15.95 0.30 17.29
CA ALA A 106 -17.10 0.49 16.39
C ALA A 106 -17.91 1.77 16.70
N GLU A 107 -18.18 2.06 17.98
CA GLU A 107 -18.82 3.32 18.40
C GLU A 107 -17.95 4.54 18.02
N CYS A 108 -16.64 4.45 18.26
CA CYS A 108 -15.69 5.50 17.89
C CYS A 108 -15.69 5.74 16.37
N ALA A 109 -15.80 4.68 15.56
CA ALA A 109 -15.95 4.80 14.11
C ALA A 109 -17.26 5.50 13.71
N ALA A 110 -18.36 5.20 14.40
CA ALA A 110 -19.66 5.85 14.17
C ALA A 110 -19.60 7.34 14.50
N HIS A 111 -19.06 7.68 15.68
CA HIS A 111 -18.88 9.07 16.12
C HIS A 111 -17.95 9.86 15.20
N ALA A 112 -16.87 9.24 14.70
CA ALA A 112 -15.95 9.84 13.74
C ALA A 112 -16.64 10.13 12.41
N ALA A 113 -17.46 9.20 11.91
CA ALA A 113 -18.24 9.38 10.68
C ALA A 113 -19.32 10.44 10.83
N PHE A 114 -20.00 10.48 11.98
CA PHE A 114 -20.99 11.50 12.31
C PHE A 114 -20.35 12.90 12.27
N SER A 115 -19.22 13.05 12.96
CA SER A 115 -18.54 14.34 13.11
C SER A 115 -17.71 14.76 11.89
N GLY A 116 -17.42 13.82 10.96
CA GLY A 116 -16.49 14.06 9.86
C GLY A 116 -15.04 14.27 10.32
N ILE A 117 -14.68 13.76 11.49
CA ILE A 117 -13.36 13.94 12.12
C ILE A 117 -12.55 12.65 11.98
N ARG A 118 -11.28 12.77 11.59
CA ARG A 118 -10.36 11.63 11.31
C ARG A 118 -10.85 10.69 10.21
N THR A 119 -11.74 11.17 9.35
CA THR A 119 -12.25 10.41 8.22
C THR A 119 -11.60 10.84 6.91
N VAL A 120 -11.47 9.89 6.00
CA VAL A 120 -11.04 10.12 4.62
C VAL A 120 -11.94 9.35 3.66
N THR A 121 -11.99 9.78 2.41
CA THR A 121 -12.59 8.97 1.35
C THR A 121 -11.71 7.73 1.12
N PRO A 122 -12.24 6.50 1.27
CA PRO A 122 -11.49 5.28 1.05
C PRO A 122 -11.05 5.16 -0.42
N LYS A 123 -10.02 4.35 -0.67
CA LYS A 123 -9.69 3.92 -2.03
C LYS A 123 -10.80 3.00 -2.53
N THR A 124 -11.27 3.16 -3.78
CA THR A 124 -12.38 2.33 -4.29
C THR A 124 -12.00 0.86 -4.48
N ARG A 125 -10.72 0.55 -4.76
CA ARG A 125 -10.18 -0.82 -4.82
C ARG A 125 -10.95 -1.76 -5.74
N ASN A 126 -11.38 -1.24 -6.88
CA ASN A 126 -12.21 -1.94 -7.86
C ASN A 126 -11.70 -1.77 -9.30
N GLY A 127 -10.57 -1.09 -9.50
CA GLY A 127 -9.98 -0.84 -10.82
C GLY A 127 -8.59 -1.45 -10.98
N MET A 128 -7.91 -1.03 -12.04
CA MET A 128 -6.57 -1.51 -12.39
C MET A 128 -5.51 -1.21 -11.33
N ILE A 129 -5.69 -0.18 -10.48
CA ILE A 129 -4.73 0.10 -9.39
C ILE A 129 -4.82 -0.97 -8.30
N GLU A 130 -6.01 -1.56 -8.07
CA GLU A 130 -6.13 -2.71 -7.19
C GLU A 130 -5.47 -3.97 -7.80
N SER A 131 -5.68 -4.22 -9.09
CA SER A 131 -4.95 -5.29 -9.82
C SER A 131 -3.44 -5.11 -9.69
N LEU A 132 -2.95 -3.89 -9.91
CA LEU A 132 -1.54 -3.52 -9.75
C LEU A 132 -1.04 -3.76 -8.32
N ARG A 133 -1.83 -3.43 -7.29
CA ARG A 133 -1.50 -3.68 -5.88
C ARG A 133 -1.35 -5.17 -5.60
N VAL A 134 -2.27 -6.00 -6.11
CA VAL A 134 -2.25 -7.46 -5.92
C VAL A 134 -1.01 -8.05 -6.60
N LEU A 135 -0.77 -7.72 -7.88
CA LEU A 135 0.41 -8.18 -8.63
C LEU A 135 1.72 -7.75 -7.97
N LYS A 136 1.84 -6.49 -7.56
CA LYS A 136 3.04 -5.99 -6.85
C LYS A 136 3.27 -6.72 -5.53
N THR A 137 2.21 -7.09 -4.82
CA THR A 137 2.32 -7.86 -3.58
C THR A 137 2.88 -9.25 -3.87
N CYS A 138 2.34 -9.94 -4.88
CA CYS A 138 2.83 -11.24 -5.34
C CYS A 138 4.30 -11.19 -5.77
N ARG A 139 4.66 -10.17 -6.57
CA ARG A 139 6.04 -9.96 -7.02
C ARG A 139 7.00 -9.77 -5.85
N LYS A 140 6.61 -8.96 -4.86
CA LYS A 140 7.42 -8.72 -3.66
C LYS A 140 7.66 -9.99 -2.86
N THR A 141 6.66 -10.87 -2.76
CA THR A 141 6.82 -12.16 -2.08
C THR A 141 7.75 -13.08 -2.86
N ALA A 142 7.60 -13.15 -4.18
CA ALA A 142 8.49 -13.94 -5.04
C ALA A 142 9.96 -13.47 -4.95
N ILE A 143 10.21 -12.16 -4.99
CA ILE A 143 11.55 -11.59 -4.80
C ILE A 143 12.16 -11.99 -3.45
N SER A 144 11.35 -11.92 -2.39
CA SER A 144 11.82 -12.25 -1.04
C SER A 144 12.18 -13.73 -0.94
N ALA A 145 11.33 -14.62 -1.45
CA ALA A 145 11.59 -16.05 -1.49
C ALA A 145 12.81 -16.40 -2.35
N ARG A 146 12.97 -15.77 -3.52
CA ARG A 146 14.12 -15.97 -4.43
C ARG A 146 15.42 -15.56 -3.76
N ARG A 147 15.41 -14.44 -3.04
CA ARG A 147 16.55 -13.96 -2.24
C ARG A 147 16.92 -14.96 -1.14
N VAL A 148 15.93 -15.49 -0.42
CA VAL A 148 16.17 -16.49 0.64
C VAL A 148 16.77 -17.77 0.04
N ALA A 149 16.24 -18.26 -1.08
CA ALA A 149 16.79 -19.43 -1.76
C ALA A 149 18.26 -19.22 -2.15
N LEU A 150 18.58 -18.08 -2.75
CA LEU A 150 19.96 -17.72 -3.12
C LEU A 150 20.89 -17.63 -1.89
N GLN A 151 20.42 -17.03 -0.79
CA GLN A 151 21.19 -16.93 0.44
C GLN A 151 21.53 -18.31 1.02
N ILE A 152 20.54 -19.21 1.05
CA ILE A 152 20.74 -20.58 1.55
C ILE A 152 21.67 -21.36 0.63
N ILE A 153 21.57 -21.20 -0.69
CA ILE A 153 22.53 -21.80 -1.65
C ILE A 153 23.95 -21.38 -1.31
N HIS A 154 24.22 -20.08 -1.16
CA HIS A 154 25.55 -19.60 -0.80
C HIS A 154 26.02 -20.13 0.55
N SER A 155 25.14 -20.15 1.56
CA SER A 155 25.46 -20.70 2.88
C SER A 155 25.82 -22.18 2.82
N ASN A 156 25.06 -22.98 2.06
CA ASN A 156 25.30 -24.42 1.92
C ASN A 156 26.59 -24.70 1.16
N ILE A 157 26.94 -23.90 0.15
CA ILE A 157 28.21 -24.05 -0.58
C ILE A 157 29.42 -23.80 0.32
N ILE A 158 29.32 -22.85 1.26
CA ILE A 158 30.40 -22.57 2.22
C ILE A 158 30.65 -23.78 3.13
N SER A 159 29.59 -24.45 3.58
CA SER A 159 29.68 -25.61 4.49
C SER A 159 29.81 -26.96 3.78
N ALA A 160 29.75 -27.01 2.45
CA ALA A 160 29.81 -28.24 1.68
C ALA A 160 31.21 -28.87 1.70
N PRO A 161 31.32 -30.20 1.49
CA PRO A 161 32.59 -30.89 1.28
C PRO A 161 33.42 -30.22 0.18
N ASP A 162 34.75 -30.24 0.32
CA ASP A 162 35.67 -29.47 -0.53
C ASP A 162 35.52 -29.80 -2.02
N GLU A 163 35.35 -31.08 -2.35
CA GLU A 163 35.09 -31.56 -3.72
C GLU A 163 33.91 -30.84 -4.39
N LEU A 164 32.84 -30.57 -3.61
CA LEU A 164 31.67 -29.86 -4.10
C LEU A 164 31.92 -28.35 -4.13
N ARG A 165 32.55 -27.82 -3.08
CA ARG A 165 32.78 -26.38 -2.94
C ARG A 165 33.72 -25.84 -4.02
N GLU A 166 34.77 -26.57 -4.35
CA GLU A 166 35.75 -26.19 -5.38
C GLU A 166 35.10 -26.09 -6.77
N GLN A 167 34.19 -27.00 -7.10
CA GLN A 167 33.46 -26.98 -8.37
C GLN A 167 32.58 -25.73 -8.52
N LEU A 168 32.03 -25.21 -7.42
CA LEU A 168 30.97 -24.20 -7.46
C LEU A 168 31.47 -22.76 -7.23
N ARG A 169 32.57 -22.56 -6.50
CA ARG A 169 32.97 -21.25 -5.93
C ARG A 169 33.26 -20.16 -6.97
N ASN A 170 33.64 -20.52 -8.19
CA ASN A 170 34.03 -19.57 -9.24
C ASN A 170 32.93 -19.32 -10.27
N MET A 171 31.75 -19.92 -10.11
CA MET A 171 30.64 -19.76 -11.05
C MET A 171 29.95 -18.40 -10.88
N THR A 172 29.57 -17.77 -11.98
CA THR A 172 28.64 -16.64 -11.91
C THR A 172 27.29 -17.11 -11.35
N ARG A 173 26.49 -16.19 -10.80
CA ARG A 173 25.19 -16.53 -10.20
C ARG A 173 24.31 -17.39 -11.11
N MET A 174 24.14 -17.00 -12.37
CA MET A 174 23.25 -17.76 -13.27
C MET A 174 23.86 -19.06 -13.76
N GLN A 175 25.18 -19.14 -13.92
CA GLN A 175 25.85 -20.42 -14.18
C GLN A 175 25.63 -21.37 -12.99
N LEU A 176 25.91 -20.91 -11.77
CA LEU A 176 25.71 -21.67 -10.53
C LEU A 176 24.29 -22.22 -10.44
N ILE A 177 23.28 -21.35 -10.50
CA ILE A 177 21.88 -21.75 -10.38
C ILE A 177 21.50 -22.78 -11.44
N ARG A 178 21.89 -22.58 -12.71
CA ARG A 178 21.56 -23.51 -13.79
C ARG A 178 22.25 -24.87 -13.62
N THR A 179 23.53 -24.86 -13.25
CA THR A 179 24.29 -26.08 -12.94
C THR A 179 23.62 -26.87 -11.81
N LEU A 180 23.32 -26.21 -10.69
CA LEU A 180 22.64 -26.84 -9.55
C LEU A 180 21.24 -27.37 -9.95
N GLY A 181 20.48 -26.59 -10.73
CA GLY A 181 19.16 -26.98 -11.22
C GLY A 181 19.19 -28.21 -12.14
N SER A 182 20.27 -28.40 -12.90
CA SER A 182 20.46 -29.53 -13.82
C SER A 182 20.91 -30.83 -13.16
N TRP A 183 21.37 -30.79 -11.91
CA TRP A 183 21.87 -31.98 -11.22
C TRP A 183 20.80 -33.09 -11.13
N ARG A 184 21.23 -34.35 -11.16
CA ARG A 184 20.38 -35.53 -10.97
C ARG A 184 20.94 -36.43 -9.85
N PRO A 185 20.96 -35.94 -8.59
CA PRO A 185 21.34 -36.77 -7.46
C PRO A 185 20.29 -37.88 -7.26
N ASP A 186 20.73 -39.05 -6.81
CA ASP A 186 19.82 -40.09 -6.39
C ASP A 186 19.15 -39.69 -5.06
N ALA A 187 17.83 -39.60 -5.05
CA ALA A 187 17.07 -39.25 -3.85
C ALA A 187 17.12 -40.34 -2.77
N SER A 188 17.50 -41.58 -3.13
CA SER A 188 17.60 -42.71 -2.21
C SER A 188 18.83 -42.63 -1.29
N GLU A 189 19.88 -41.95 -1.74
CA GLU A 189 21.16 -41.78 -1.03
C GLU A 189 21.15 -40.61 -0.03
N TYR A 190 20.07 -40.43 0.74
CA TYR A 190 19.97 -39.36 1.75
C TYR A 190 20.86 -39.56 2.98
N ARG A 191 21.55 -40.70 3.08
CA ARG A 191 22.54 -40.98 4.14
C ARG A 191 23.95 -40.49 3.78
N ASN A 192 24.21 -40.22 2.51
CA ASN A 192 25.49 -39.67 2.06
C ASN A 192 25.46 -38.14 2.11
N VAL A 193 26.33 -37.54 2.93
CA VAL A 193 26.36 -36.08 3.15
C VAL A 193 26.55 -35.31 1.84
N THR A 194 27.48 -35.70 0.98
CA THR A 194 27.74 -35.06 -0.32
C THR A 194 26.50 -35.11 -1.21
N ASN A 195 25.80 -36.24 -1.24
CA ASN A 195 24.59 -36.38 -2.03
C ASN A 195 23.40 -35.57 -1.44
N VAL A 196 23.28 -35.47 -0.12
CA VAL A 196 22.30 -34.59 0.54
C VAL A 196 22.52 -33.12 0.18
N TYR A 197 23.78 -32.66 0.12
CA TYR A 197 24.09 -31.32 -0.39
C TYR A 197 23.61 -31.14 -1.84
N ARG A 198 23.83 -32.13 -2.71
CA ARG A 198 23.37 -32.10 -4.11
C ARG A 198 21.84 -32.03 -4.22
N ILE A 199 21.11 -32.83 -3.43
CA ILE A 199 19.64 -32.82 -3.37
C ILE A 199 19.14 -31.43 -2.92
N SER A 200 19.68 -30.92 -1.81
CA SER A 200 19.28 -29.64 -1.21
C SER A 200 19.54 -28.46 -2.16
N LEU A 201 20.76 -28.36 -2.70
CA LEU A 201 21.16 -27.30 -3.62
C LEU A 201 20.33 -27.32 -4.92
N LYS A 202 20.04 -28.50 -5.46
CA LYS A 202 19.13 -28.63 -6.61
C LYS A 202 17.74 -28.11 -6.31
N SER A 203 17.16 -28.50 -5.17
CA SER A 203 15.81 -28.06 -4.76
C SER A 203 15.73 -26.54 -4.63
N LEU A 204 16.73 -25.92 -3.99
CA LEU A 204 16.82 -24.46 -3.86
C LEU A 204 17.02 -23.77 -5.21
N ALA A 205 17.83 -24.35 -6.11
CA ALA A 205 18.09 -23.79 -7.43
C ALA A 205 16.85 -23.84 -8.33
N ARG A 206 16.09 -24.94 -8.30
CA ARG A 206 14.79 -25.03 -8.99
C ARG A 206 13.82 -23.96 -8.49
N ARG A 207 13.69 -23.82 -7.16
CA ARG A 207 12.88 -22.75 -6.55
C ARG A 207 13.33 -21.37 -7.00
N TYR A 208 14.64 -21.12 -7.08
CA TYR A 208 15.16 -19.85 -7.58
C TYR A 208 14.73 -19.60 -9.03
N LEU A 209 14.83 -20.59 -9.90
CA LEU A 209 14.46 -20.48 -11.33
C LEU A 209 12.96 -20.23 -11.50
N GLU A 210 12.12 -21.02 -10.84
CA GLU A 210 10.66 -20.85 -10.86
C GLU A 210 10.26 -19.43 -10.41
N LEU A 211 10.83 -18.95 -9.30
CA LEU A 211 10.58 -17.59 -8.82
C LEU A 211 11.20 -16.52 -9.72
N HIS A 212 12.26 -16.83 -10.46
CA HIS A 212 12.87 -15.89 -11.39
C HIS A 212 11.95 -15.63 -12.58
N ASP A 213 11.38 -16.68 -13.13
CA ASP A 213 10.44 -16.63 -14.25
C ASP A 213 9.11 -15.98 -13.79
N GLU A 214 8.57 -16.38 -12.63
CA GLU A 214 7.36 -15.76 -12.04
C GLU A 214 7.52 -14.23 -11.88
N ILE A 215 8.69 -13.75 -11.42
CA ILE A 215 8.95 -12.31 -11.30
C ILE A 215 8.95 -11.62 -12.66
N ALA A 216 9.52 -12.25 -13.70
CA ALA A 216 9.55 -11.69 -15.04
C ALA A 216 8.14 -11.59 -15.63
N ASP A 217 7.32 -12.62 -15.46
CA ASP A 217 5.92 -12.63 -15.90
C ASP A 217 5.11 -11.53 -15.20
N LEU A 218 5.29 -11.37 -13.88
CA LEU A 218 4.66 -10.30 -13.10
C LEU A 218 5.16 -8.91 -13.52
N ASP A 219 6.43 -8.76 -13.87
CA ASP A 219 6.99 -7.51 -14.37
C ASP A 219 6.32 -7.06 -15.68
N VAL A 220 6.04 -7.99 -16.60
CA VAL A 220 5.33 -7.70 -17.85
C VAL A 220 3.91 -7.19 -17.58
N MET A 221 3.15 -7.87 -16.72
CA MET A 221 1.78 -7.46 -16.37
C MET A 221 1.76 -6.09 -15.65
N ILE A 222 2.71 -5.86 -14.74
CA ILE A 222 2.84 -4.59 -14.02
C ILE A 222 3.18 -3.45 -15.00
N ALA A 223 4.09 -3.68 -15.94
CA ALA A 223 4.47 -2.67 -16.93
C ALA A 223 3.27 -2.27 -17.80
N ALA A 224 2.53 -3.24 -18.33
CA ALA A 224 1.34 -2.99 -19.15
C ALA A 224 0.31 -2.11 -18.42
N ILE A 225 -0.01 -2.42 -17.16
CA ILE A 225 -0.95 -1.62 -16.36
C ILE A 225 -0.42 -0.20 -16.14
N VAL A 226 0.87 -0.03 -15.89
CA VAL A 226 1.45 1.31 -15.65
C VAL A 226 1.48 2.14 -16.93
N ASP A 227 1.78 1.53 -18.08
CA ASP A 227 1.81 2.22 -19.37
C ASP A 227 0.41 2.70 -19.78
N GLU A 228 -0.63 1.95 -19.43
CA GLU A 228 -2.03 2.38 -19.62
C GLU A 228 -2.42 3.49 -18.64
N LEU A 229 -2.11 3.31 -17.36
CA LEU A 229 -2.58 4.22 -16.31
C LEU A 229 -1.81 5.54 -16.22
N ALA A 230 -0.52 5.56 -16.56
CA ALA A 230 0.34 6.73 -16.36
C ALA A 230 1.56 6.75 -17.30
N PRO A 231 1.37 6.79 -18.63
CA PRO A 231 2.47 6.77 -19.60
C PRO A 231 3.42 7.98 -19.44
N GLU A 232 2.87 9.16 -19.13
CA GLU A 232 3.67 10.38 -18.90
C GLU A 232 4.53 10.33 -17.63
N LEU A 233 4.20 9.44 -16.69
CA LEU A 233 4.97 9.26 -15.46
C LEU A 233 6.27 8.49 -15.73
N ILE A 234 6.22 7.46 -16.58
CA ILE A 234 7.39 6.64 -16.95
C ILE A 234 8.38 7.39 -17.85
N LYS A 235 7.90 8.34 -18.66
CA LYS A 235 8.76 9.22 -19.48
C LYS A 235 9.68 10.12 -18.65
N ARG A 236 9.43 10.27 -17.34
CA ARG A 236 10.22 11.15 -16.48
C ARG A 236 11.50 10.47 -16.03
N ASN A 237 12.59 11.26 -16.02
CA ASN A 237 13.90 10.74 -15.65
C ASN A 237 13.88 10.05 -14.27
N ALA A 238 14.50 8.87 -14.24
CA ALA A 238 14.62 7.96 -13.10
C ALA A 238 13.30 7.45 -12.49
N ILE A 239 12.16 7.62 -13.18
CA ILE A 239 10.90 6.98 -12.78
C ILE A 239 10.71 5.68 -13.55
N GLY A 240 11.14 4.56 -12.94
CA GLY A 240 10.87 3.23 -13.48
C GLY A 240 9.54 2.66 -13.01
N TYR A 241 9.09 1.58 -13.67
CA TYR A 241 7.84 0.88 -13.39
C TYR A 241 7.61 0.63 -11.91
N GLU A 242 8.59 0.08 -11.19
CA GLU A 242 8.46 -0.21 -9.76
C GLU A 242 8.09 1.00 -8.89
N SER A 243 8.70 2.15 -9.16
CA SER A 243 8.42 3.40 -8.43
C SER A 243 7.08 3.99 -8.86
N ALA A 244 6.78 3.97 -10.16
CA ALA A 244 5.50 4.41 -10.70
C ALA A 244 4.33 3.59 -10.13
N SER A 245 4.42 2.27 -10.13
CA SER A 245 3.39 1.39 -9.57
C SER A 245 3.14 1.69 -8.10
N GLN A 246 4.20 1.90 -7.32
CA GLN A 246 4.04 2.24 -5.90
C GLN A 246 3.31 3.57 -5.72
N LEU A 247 3.67 4.60 -6.50
CA LEU A 247 3.03 5.91 -6.43
C LEU A 247 1.55 5.87 -6.85
N LEU A 248 1.22 5.10 -7.89
CA LEU A 248 -0.15 4.83 -8.33
C LEU A 248 -0.96 4.13 -7.23
N ILE A 249 -0.42 3.06 -6.64
CA ILE A 249 -1.05 2.34 -5.52
C ILE A 249 -1.29 3.29 -4.35
N THR A 250 -0.33 4.16 -4.03
CA THR A 250 -0.46 5.16 -2.96
C THR A 250 -1.58 6.16 -3.30
N ALA A 251 -1.66 6.64 -4.53
CA ALA A 251 -2.71 7.54 -4.99
C ALA A 251 -4.10 6.87 -4.96
N GLY A 252 -4.21 5.61 -5.40
CA GLY A 252 -5.46 4.83 -5.46
C GLY A 252 -6.26 5.07 -6.74
N ASP A 253 -7.20 4.16 -7.03
CA ASP A 253 -8.09 4.18 -8.22
C ASP A 253 -8.92 5.46 -8.37
N ASN A 254 -9.19 6.14 -7.25
CA ASN A 254 -9.95 7.38 -7.19
C ASN A 254 -9.07 8.58 -6.77
N PRO A 255 -8.12 9.03 -7.64
CA PRO A 255 -7.16 10.08 -7.29
C PRO A 255 -7.81 11.45 -7.00
N GLN A 256 -9.07 11.67 -7.38
CA GLN A 256 -9.88 12.82 -6.97
C GLN A 256 -10.03 12.99 -5.46
N ARG A 257 -9.82 11.91 -4.67
CA ARG A 257 -9.75 12.00 -3.20
C ARG A 257 -8.57 12.88 -2.73
N LEU A 258 -7.55 13.04 -3.55
CA LEU A 258 -6.37 13.86 -3.28
C LEU A 258 -6.65 15.33 -3.65
N ARG A 259 -7.23 16.07 -2.70
CA ARG A 259 -7.67 17.46 -2.91
C ARG A 259 -6.54 18.46 -3.14
N SER A 260 -5.32 18.13 -2.75
CA SER A 260 -4.18 19.03 -2.89
C SER A 260 -2.86 18.29 -3.07
N GLU A 261 -1.93 19.00 -3.70
CA GLU A 261 -0.55 18.59 -3.86
C GLU A 261 0.17 18.44 -2.50
N SER A 262 -0.15 19.30 -1.53
CA SER A 262 0.36 19.19 -0.17
C SER A 262 -0.17 17.94 0.55
N GLY A 263 -1.41 17.56 0.30
CA GLY A 263 -2.03 16.33 0.79
C GLY A 263 -1.34 15.09 0.22
N PHE A 264 -1.02 15.09 -1.08
CA PHE A 264 -0.24 14.00 -1.67
C PHE A 264 1.17 13.90 -1.10
N ALA A 265 1.85 15.04 -0.90
CA ALA A 265 3.17 15.05 -0.25
C ALA A 265 3.11 14.53 1.19
N ALA A 266 2.06 14.84 1.94
CA ALA A 266 1.84 14.30 3.29
C ALA A 266 1.57 12.79 3.25
N LEU A 267 0.76 12.33 2.30
CA LEU A 267 0.50 10.91 2.07
C LEU A 267 1.77 10.14 1.73
N CYS A 268 2.68 10.69 0.93
CA CYS A 268 3.98 10.09 0.63
C CYS A 268 5.04 10.31 1.75
N GLY A 269 4.68 10.99 2.84
CA GLY A 269 5.60 11.26 3.95
C GLY A 269 6.76 12.20 3.60
N VAL A 270 6.62 13.02 2.57
CA VAL A 270 7.62 14.00 2.12
C VAL A 270 7.23 15.44 2.41
N SER A 271 6.07 15.67 3.05
CA SER A 271 5.71 16.99 3.56
C SER A 271 6.62 17.38 4.74
N PRO A 272 7.06 18.64 4.82
CA PRO A 272 7.74 19.14 6.01
C PRO A 272 6.75 19.25 7.17
N VAL A 273 7.15 18.88 8.38
CA VAL A 273 6.33 19.04 9.60
C VAL A 273 6.95 20.13 10.47
N PRO A 274 6.26 21.24 10.75
CA PRO A 274 6.77 22.29 11.63
C PRO A 274 7.08 21.74 13.03
N VAL A 275 8.23 22.12 13.56
CA VAL A 275 8.66 21.90 14.96
C VAL A 275 9.39 23.16 15.40
N SER A 276 8.66 24.25 15.37
CA SER A 276 9.14 25.58 15.67
C SER A 276 8.56 26.01 17.03
N SER A 277 9.40 26.51 17.93
CA SER A 277 8.97 27.25 19.12
C SER A 277 9.58 28.65 19.10
N GLY A 278 8.74 29.67 19.28
CA GLY A 278 9.17 31.06 19.34
C GLY A 278 9.96 31.52 18.10
N LYS A 279 11.29 31.64 18.25
CA LYS A 279 12.19 32.30 17.30
C LYS A 279 12.84 31.39 16.25
N THR A 280 12.72 30.07 16.35
CA THR A 280 13.38 29.14 15.41
C THR A 280 12.39 28.54 14.43
N ASN A 281 12.62 28.68 13.12
CA ASN A 281 11.84 27.97 12.11
C ASN A 281 12.52 26.62 11.79
N ARG A 282 12.01 25.52 12.35
CA ARG A 282 12.55 24.18 12.15
C ARG A 282 11.47 23.23 11.64
N TYR A 283 11.88 22.35 10.73
CA TYR A 283 11.01 21.31 10.18
C TYR A 283 11.61 19.93 10.40
N ARG A 284 10.77 18.97 10.78
CA ARG A 284 11.15 17.55 10.89
C ARG A 284 10.55 16.72 9.77
N LEU A 285 11.04 15.49 9.67
CA LEU A 285 10.50 14.46 8.78
C LEU A 285 9.06 14.08 9.16
N ASN A 286 8.18 13.99 8.17
CA ASN A 286 6.89 13.34 8.32
C ASN A 286 7.07 11.81 8.40
N ARG A 287 6.69 11.24 9.55
CA ARG A 287 6.76 9.79 9.81
C ARG A 287 5.44 9.04 9.54
N GLY A 288 4.35 9.75 9.26
CA GLY A 288 2.99 9.20 9.16
C GLY A 288 2.53 8.81 7.76
N GLY A 289 3.27 9.15 6.70
CA GLY A 289 2.92 8.78 5.33
C GLY A 289 3.31 7.34 4.94
N ASP A 290 2.90 6.94 3.73
CA ASP A 290 3.25 5.70 3.07
C ASP A 290 4.78 5.61 2.86
N ARG A 291 5.40 4.68 3.59
CA ARG A 291 6.85 4.48 3.57
C ARG A 291 7.36 3.90 2.26
N ALA A 292 6.54 3.11 1.56
CA ALA A 292 6.91 2.57 0.27
C ALA A 292 6.90 3.69 -0.79
N ALA A 293 5.90 4.58 -0.76
CA ALA A 293 5.90 5.78 -1.60
C ALA A 293 7.09 6.70 -1.32
N ASN A 294 7.42 6.88 -0.03
CA ASN A 294 8.58 7.67 0.39
C ASN A 294 9.90 7.10 -0.15
N SER A 295 10.02 5.76 -0.14
CA SER A 295 11.15 5.02 -0.68
C SER A 295 11.23 5.16 -2.21
N ALA A 296 10.10 5.02 -2.91
CA ALA A 296 10.02 5.24 -4.36
C ALA A 296 10.51 6.64 -4.75
N LEU A 297 10.01 7.70 -4.07
CA LEU A 297 10.49 9.07 -4.28
C LEU A 297 11.97 9.25 -3.98
N HIS A 298 12.51 8.51 -3.01
CA HIS A 298 13.93 8.54 -2.71
C HIS A 298 14.76 7.90 -3.81
N ILE A 299 14.36 6.73 -4.32
CA ILE A 299 15.05 6.06 -5.44
C ILE A 299 15.06 6.96 -6.67
N ILE A 300 13.92 7.59 -7.00
CA ILE A 300 13.83 8.56 -8.10
C ILE A 300 14.80 9.73 -7.87
N ALA A 301 14.81 10.31 -6.67
CA ALA A 301 15.70 11.42 -6.33
C ALA A 301 17.19 11.08 -6.50
N ILE A 302 17.61 9.89 -6.06
CA ILE A 302 19.00 9.42 -6.20
C ILE A 302 19.33 9.15 -7.68
N GLY A 303 18.42 8.53 -8.42
CA GLY A 303 18.58 8.32 -9.85
C GLY A 303 18.77 9.63 -10.60
N ARG A 304 17.91 10.63 -10.35
CA ARG A 304 18.02 11.97 -10.95
C ARG A 304 19.29 12.69 -10.55
N LEU A 305 19.72 12.59 -9.29
CA LEU A 305 20.98 13.20 -8.86
C LEU A 305 22.19 12.62 -9.61
N ARG A 306 22.12 11.36 -10.05
CA ARG A 306 23.16 10.74 -10.87
C ARG A 306 23.08 11.16 -12.34
N THR A 307 21.87 11.28 -12.91
CA THR A 307 21.67 11.36 -14.37
C THR A 307 21.14 12.69 -14.91
N ASP A 308 20.66 13.62 -14.06
CA ASP A 308 20.07 14.91 -14.48
C ASP A 308 20.84 16.09 -13.89
N ASP A 309 21.39 16.91 -14.78
CA ASP A 309 22.22 18.05 -14.41
C ASP A 309 21.44 19.15 -13.70
N LYS A 310 20.16 19.37 -14.06
CA LYS A 310 19.30 20.34 -13.35
C LYS A 310 19.09 19.94 -11.89
N THR A 311 18.93 18.64 -11.63
CA THR A 311 18.84 18.11 -10.27
C THR A 311 20.16 18.27 -9.50
N LYS A 312 21.31 18.05 -10.14
CA LYS A 312 22.63 18.26 -9.53
C LYS A 312 22.83 19.72 -9.13
N GLU A 313 22.53 20.65 -10.04
CA GLU A 313 22.60 22.10 -9.79
C GLU A 313 21.67 22.52 -8.66
N TYR A 314 20.42 22.02 -8.64
CA TYR A 314 19.47 22.30 -7.58
C TYR A 314 19.99 21.88 -6.20
N VAL A 315 20.54 20.66 -6.11
CA VAL A 315 21.08 20.14 -4.84
C VAL A 315 22.33 20.92 -4.42
N ALA A 316 23.23 21.23 -5.36
CA ALA A 316 24.42 22.04 -5.09
C ALA A 316 24.04 23.43 -4.55
N ARG A 317 23.06 24.09 -5.18
CA ARG A 317 22.54 25.39 -4.72
C ARG A 317 21.95 25.31 -3.31
N ARG A 318 21.14 24.29 -3.00
CA ARG A 318 20.59 24.12 -1.64
C ARG A 318 21.68 23.91 -0.60
N VAL A 319 22.74 23.19 -0.94
CA VAL A 319 23.89 23.02 -0.04
C VAL A 319 24.63 24.35 0.17
N ALA A 320 24.82 25.14 -0.90
CA ALA A 320 25.41 26.48 -0.79
C ALA A 320 24.56 27.45 0.07
N GLU A 321 23.24 27.27 0.09
CA GLU A 321 22.31 28.00 0.98
C GLU A 321 22.37 27.54 2.45
N GLY A 322 23.27 26.61 2.80
CA GLY A 322 23.48 26.14 4.18
C GLY A 322 22.70 24.88 4.56
N HIS A 323 21.99 24.24 3.62
CA HIS A 323 21.34 22.96 3.90
C HIS A 323 22.33 21.79 3.91
N THR A 324 22.11 20.83 4.79
CA THR A 324 22.79 19.53 4.69
C THR A 324 22.37 18.81 3.40
N LYS A 325 23.23 17.92 2.88
CA LYS A 325 22.89 17.09 1.70
C LYS A 325 21.56 16.33 1.87
N MET A 326 21.28 15.86 3.08
CA MET A 326 20.03 15.15 3.38
C MET A 326 18.80 16.07 3.36
N GLU A 327 18.94 17.33 3.78
CA GLU A 327 17.87 18.32 3.66
C GLU A 327 17.63 18.72 2.21
N ALA A 328 18.69 18.93 1.43
CA ALA A 328 18.58 19.18 0.00
C ALA A 328 17.84 18.02 -0.73
N ILE A 329 18.17 16.77 -0.40
CA ILE A 329 17.45 15.59 -0.93
C ILE A 329 15.98 15.56 -0.49
N ARG A 330 15.65 15.99 0.74
CA ARG A 330 14.24 16.10 1.18
C ARG A 330 13.48 17.14 0.36
N CYS A 331 14.10 18.30 0.10
CA CYS A 331 13.54 19.32 -0.79
C CYS A 331 13.33 18.78 -2.20
N LEU A 332 14.28 18.01 -2.74
CA LEU A 332 14.16 17.35 -4.03
C LEU A 332 13.01 16.34 -4.05
N LYS A 333 12.87 15.47 -3.03
CA LYS A 333 11.74 14.55 -2.92
C LYS A 333 10.39 15.26 -2.88
N ARG A 334 10.32 16.42 -2.20
CA ARG A 334 9.13 17.27 -2.15
C ARG A 334 8.79 17.83 -3.53
N TYR A 335 9.79 18.24 -4.30
CA TYR A 335 9.64 18.69 -5.69
C TYR A 335 9.17 17.55 -6.61
N ILE A 336 9.79 16.36 -6.53
CA ILE A 336 9.37 15.20 -7.32
C ILE A 336 7.93 14.81 -6.99
N SER A 337 7.54 14.82 -5.71
CA SER A 337 6.15 14.56 -5.31
C SER A 337 5.16 15.54 -5.92
N ARG A 338 5.53 16.82 -6.07
CA ARG A 338 4.73 17.83 -6.79
C ARG A 338 4.55 17.47 -8.26
N GLU A 339 5.65 17.15 -8.93
CA GLU A 339 5.64 16.77 -10.34
C GLU A 339 4.75 15.54 -10.57
N VAL A 340 4.94 14.48 -9.76
CA VAL A 340 4.12 13.27 -9.81
C VAL A 340 2.64 13.58 -9.62
N TYR A 341 2.29 14.40 -8.63
CA TYR A 341 0.90 14.79 -8.40
C TYR A 341 0.28 15.48 -9.62
N THR A 342 1.02 16.41 -10.24
CA THR A 342 0.56 17.11 -11.45
C THR A 342 0.32 16.13 -12.59
N LEU A 343 1.22 15.19 -12.83
CA LEU A 343 1.07 14.18 -13.89
C LEU A 343 -0.14 13.28 -13.65
N LEU A 344 -0.31 12.77 -12.43
CA LEU A 344 -1.46 11.93 -12.06
C LEU A 344 -2.78 12.70 -12.20
N ARG A 345 -2.81 13.98 -11.83
CA ARG A 345 -4.00 14.84 -11.96
C ARG A 345 -4.35 15.10 -13.42
N ASN A 346 -3.35 15.36 -14.26
CA ASN A 346 -3.56 15.63 -15.69
C ASN A 346 -4.08 14.37 -16.40
N GLN A 347 -3.49 13.21 -16.12
CA GLN A 347 -3.95 11.93 -16.65
C GLN A 347 -5.40 11.64 -16.26
N ASN A 348 -5.75 11.84 -14.98
CA ASN A 348 -7.13 11.64 -14.53
C ASN A 348 -8.11 12.61 -15.22
N ARG A 349 -7.71 13.85 -15.49
CA ARG A 349 -8.54 14.79 -16.26
C ARG A 349 -8.75 14.32 -17.69
N GLN A 350 -7.72 13.80 -18.34
CA GLN A 350 -7.82 13.26 -19.70
C GLN A 350 -8.77 12.07 -19.74
N ILE A 351 -8.62 11.09 -18.84
CA ILE A 351 -9.49 9.92 -18.76
C ILE A 351 -10.97 10.34 -18.57
N ASN A 352 -11.25 11.28 -17.66
CA ASN A 352 -12.61 11.75 -17.41
C ASN A 352 -13.17 12.66 -18.52
N SER A 353 -12.33 13.18 -19.42
CA SER A 353 -12.76 14.01 -20.55
C SER A 353 -13.10 13.22 -21.81
N ILE A 354 -12.75 11.93 -21.86
CA ILE A 354 -13.13 11.04 -22.95
C ILE A 354 -14.62 10.70 -22.74
N PRO A 355 -15.52 11.09 -23.67
CA PRO A 355 -16.92 10.70 -23.56
C PRO A 355 -17.02 9.18 -23.62
N ILE A 356 -17.80 8.60 -22.71
CA ILE A 356 -18.17 7.18 -22.76
C ILE A 356 -19.07 7.04 -23.99
N THR A 357 -18.50 6.72 -25.14
CA THR A 357 -19.27 6.25 -26.29
C THR A 357 -19.80 4.89 -25.90
N ALA A 358 -21.12 4.81 -25.71
CA ALA A 358 -21.87 3.66 -25.24
C ALA A 358 -21.82 2.48 -26.21
#